data_AF-A0A9E3SE16-F1
#
_entry.id   AF-A0A9E3SE16-F1
#
_cell.length_a   1.000
_cell.length_b   1.000
_cell.length_c   1.000
_cell.angle_alpha   90.00
_cell.angle_beta   90.00
_cell.angle_gamma   90.00
#
_symmetry.space_group_name_H-M   'P 1'
#
loop_
_entity.id
_entity.type
_entity.pdbx_description
1 polymer ?
#
loop_
_entity_poly.entity_id
_entity_poly.type
_entity_poly.pdbx_seq_one_letter_code
_entity_poly.pdbx_strand_id
1 'polypeptide(L)'
;MPLHAPFQLKASRFFKEGSYNYSAVLGEKALMVNLQSLQALRINDQQAMQFKKDGGLPEPSKTAAIIKEKQLIDKHRTSPGEAVVDLHIAELVDNILGLSSQDMLRIQLDYFKKSLDNAMVNEYDKVTFIHGVGNGVLKNAIVKALDNYEGTSNRMASMSKFGVGAIDVLLKDRE
;
A
#
# COMPACT_ATOMS: atom_id res chain seq x y z
N MET A 1 -31.46 -9.59 -6.49
CA MET A 1 -30.78 -10.86 -6.85
C MET A 1 -29.66 -11.13 -5.86
N PRO A 2 -29.38 -12.38 -5.47
CA PRO A 2 -28.20 -12.68 -4.66
C PRO A 2 -26.93 -12.30 -5.43
N LEU A 3 -25.97 -11.67 -4.75
CA LEU A 3 -24.68 -11.33 -5.33
C LEU A 3 -23.81 -12.59 -5.40
N HIS A 4 -23.43 -13.00 -6.61
CA HIS A 4 -22.45 -14.06 -6.83
C HIS A 4 -21.14 -13.43 -7.33
N ALA A 5 -20.08 -13.51 -6.53
CA ALA A 5 -18.76 -13.01 -6.88
C ALA A 5 -17.69 -14.06 -6.52
N PRO A 6 -16.90 -14.56 -7.48
CA PRO A 6 -15.78 -15.43 -7.17
C PRO A 6 -14.71 -14.63 -6.43
N PHE A 7 -14.11 -15.23 -5.42
CA PHE A 7 -12.95 -14.66 -4.73
C PHE A 7 -11.84 -15.71 -4.65
N GLN A 8 -10.60 -15.24 -4.63
CA GLN A 8 -9.44 -16.10 -4.46
C GLN A 8 -8.65 -15.69 -3.24
N LEU A 9 -8.33 -16.66 -2.40
CA LEU A 9 -7.60 -16.45 -1.16
C LEU A 9 -6.37 -17.35 -1.12
N LYS A 10 -5.18 -16.74 -1.05
CA LYS A 10 -3.92 -17.49 -0.95
C LYS A 10 -3.81 -18.12 0.44
N ALA A 11 -3.57 -19.44 0.50
CA ALA A 11 -3.45 -20.18 1.76
C ALA A 11 -2.36 -19.61 2.70
N SER A 12 -1.29 -19.06 2.13
CA SER A 12 -0.21 -18.42 2.90
C SER A 12 -0.67 -17.25 3.77
N ARG A 13 -1.81 -16.60 3.47
CA ARG A 13 -2.36 -15.50 4.28
C ARG A 13 -2.89 -15.96 5.63
N PHE A 14 -3.30 -17.22 5.75
CA PHE A 14 -3.76 -17.76 7.05
C PHE A 14 -2.62 -17.87 8.07
N PHE A 15 -1.38 -18.01 7.60
CA PHE A 15 -0.20 -18.18 8.46
C PHE A 15 0.52 -16.85 8.78
N LYS A 16 0.02 -15.71 8.28
CA LYS A 16 0.60 -14.38 8.50
C LYS A 16 -0.32 -13.55 9.40
N GLU A 17 0.10 -13.27 10.63
CA GLU A 17 -0.66 -12.46 11.60
C GLU A 17 -1.07 -11.09 11.03
N GLY A 18 -0.19 -10.45 10.23
CA GLY A 18 -0.49 -9.17 9.58
C GLY A 18 -1.58 -9.21 8.50
N SER A 19 -2.03 -10.40 8.08
CA SER A 19 -3.16 -10.52 7.15
C SER A 19 -4.52 -10.33 7.85
N TYR A 20 -4.57 -10.46 9.18
CA TYR A 20 -5.80 -10.36 9.95
C TYR A 20 -6.00 -8.92 10.44
N ASN A 21 -7.20 -8.39 10.24
CA ASN A 21 -7.61 -7.06 10.66
C ASN A 21 -8.71 -7.18 11.71
N TYR A 22 -8.74 -6.27 12.68
CA TYR A 22 -9.78 -6.30 13.72
C TYR A 22 -11.16 -6.05 13.10
N SER A 23 -12.10 -6.97 13.35
CA SER A 23 -13.49 -6.86 12.94
C SER A 23 -14.34 -6.43 14.12
N ALA A 24 -14.91 -5.22 14.06
CA ALA A 24 -15.82 -4.73 15.10
C ALA A 24 -17.09 -5.58 15.24
N VAL A 25 -17.48 -6.30 14.18
CA VAL A 25 -18.68 -7.16 14.18
C VAL A 25 -18.41 -8.48 14.91
N LEU A 26 -17.22 -9.05 14.74
CA LEU A 26 -16.85 -10.34 15.35
C LEU A 26 -16.16 -10.16 16.70
N GLY A 27 -15.66 -8.96 17.00
CA GLY A 27 -14.93 -8.66 18.24
C GLY A 27 -13.49 -9.16 18.25
N GLU A 28 -13.00 -9.72 17.15
CA GLU A 28 -11.70 -10.35 17.02
C GLU A 28 -11.02 -10.02 15.68
N LYS A 29 -9.75 -10.42 15.53
CA LYS A 29 -9.03 -10.27 14.27
C LYS A 29 -9.52 -11.30 13.26
N ALA A 30 -9.90 -10.83 12.08
CA ALA A 30 -10.41 -11.65 10.99
C ALA A 30 -9.72 -11.29 9.67
N LEU A 31 -9.68 -12.27 8.76
CA LEU A 31 -9.20 -12.07 7.40
C LEU A 31 -10.33 -11.48 6.55
N MET A 32 -10.21 -10.22 6.14
CA MET A 32 -11.26 -9.50 5.41
C MET A 32 -11.03 -9.56 3.90
N VAL A 33 -12.05 -10.00 3.15
CA VAL A 33 -12.05 -10.03 1.69
C VAL A 33 -13.19 -9.17 1.18
N ASN A 34 -12.89 -8.14 0.38
CA ASN A 34 -13.92 -7.34 -0.27
C ASN A 34 -14.41 -8.07 -1.53
N LEU A 35 -15.71 -8.39 -1.57
CA LEU A 35 -16.31 -9.07 -2.73
C LEU A 35 -16.82 -8.07 -3.79
N GLN A 36 -17.38 -6.93 -3.36
CA GLN A 36 -17.90 -5.89 -4.25
C GLN A 36 -18.07 -4.56 -3.51
N SER A 37 -18.04 -3.44 -4.24
CA SER A 37 -18.42 -2.13 -3.72
C SER A 37 -19.93 -1.88 -3.83
N LEU A 38 -20.51 -1.22 -2.82
CA LEU A 38 -21.94 -0.83 -2.85
C LEU A 38 -22.28 0.10 -4.03
N GLN A 39 -21.32 0.84 -4.56
CA GLN A 39 -21.52 1.71 -5.72
C GLN A 39 -21.73 0.91 -7.01
N ALA A 40 -21.04 -0.23 -7.15
CA ALA A 40 -21.18 -1.14 -8.28
C ALA A 40 -22.47 -1.97 -8.24
N LEU A 41 -23.21 -1.96 -7.12
CA LEU A 41 -24.53 -2.59 -6.98
C LEU A 41 -25.68 -1.67 -7.41
N ARG A 42 -25.40 -0.41 -7.77
CA ARG A 42 -26.41 0.48 -8.36
C ARG A 42 -26.74 -0.06 -9.75
N ILE A 43 -27.86 -0.76 -9.84
CA ILE A 43 -28.44 -1.20 -11.11
C ILE A 43 -28.75 0.06 -11.93
N ASN A 44 -28.28 0.09 -13.17
CA ASN A 44 -28.81 1.00 -14.19
C ASN A 44 -30.28 0.63 -14.44
N ASP A 45 -31.18 1.10 -13.58
CA ASP A 45 -32.60 1.09 -13.87
C ASP A 45 -32.89 2.20 -14.89
N GLN A 46 -32.54 1.94 -16.15
CA GLN A 46 -33.17 2.60 -17.29
C GLN A 46 -34.59 2.05 -17.47
N GLN A 47 -35.47 2.32 -16.49
CA GLN A 47 -36.93 2.32 -16.57
C GLN A 47 -37.54 2.59 -15.17
N ALA A 48 -37.36 3.80 -14.67
CA ALA A 48 -38.30 4.39 -13.71
C ALA A 48 -38.69 5.78 -14.23
N MET A 49 -40.00 5.96 -14.32
CA MET A 49 -40.72 6.93 -15.13
C MET A 49 -40.35 8.40 -14.91
N GLN A 50 -40.58 9.16 -15.97
CA GLN A 50 -40.75 10.61 -15.99
C GLN A 50 -41.64 11.09 -14.83
N PHE A 51 -41.07 11.93 -13.96
CA PHE A 51 -41.82 13.00 -13.29
C PHE A 51 -40.96 14.27 -13.30
N LYS A 52 -41.19 15.10 -14.32
CA LYS A 52 -40.93 16.54 -14.20
C LYS A 52 -42.17 17.15 -13.54
N LYS A 53 -42.00 17.87 -12.44
CA LYS A 53 -42.49 19.25 -12.31
C LYS A 53 -42.05 19.92 -11.00
N ASP A 54 -41.41 21.06 -11.23
CA ASP A 54 -41.53 22.34 -10.52
C ASP A 54 -41.12 22.43 -9.03
N GLY A 55 -40.07 23.21 -8.80
CA GLY A 55 -39.71 23.74 -7.48
C GLY A 55 -38.26 24.21 -7.44
N GLY A 56 -38.02 25.50 -7.60
CA GLY A 56 -36.67 26.08 -7.68
C GLY A 56 -35.92 26.18 -6.34
N LEU A 57 -34.59 26.06 -6.46
CA LEU A 57 -33.47 26.46 -5.59
C LEU A 57 -33.41 25.89 -4.14
N PRO A 58 -32.21 25.67 -3.54
CA PRO A 58 -30.90 26.20 -3.93
C PRO A 58 -29.82 25.12 -4.19
N GLU A 59 -28.83 25.50 -5.00
CA GLU A 59 -27.50 24.89 -4.99
C GLU A 59 -26.89 24.94 -3.58
N PRO A 60 -26.55 23.81 -2.93
CA PRO A 60 -25.64 23.84 -1.82
C PRO A 60 -24.22 23.87 -2.39
N SER A 61 -23.69 25.10 -2.48
CA SER A 61 -22.25 25.31 -2.52
C SER A 61 -21.61 24.65 -1.30
N LYS A 62 -20.39 24.13 -1.51
CA LYS A 62 -19.40 23.70 -0.49
C LYS A 62 -19.73 22.32 0.10
N THR A 63 -18.84 21.34 0.03
CA THR A 63 -17.44 21.46 0.41
C THR A 63 -16.63 20.42 -0.35
N ALA A 64 -15.45 20.81 -0.83
CA ALA A 64 -14.40 19.93 -1.28
C ALA A 64 -14.05 18.92 -0.18
N ALA A 65 -14.72 17.77 -0.16
CA ALA A 65 -14.12 16.56 0.38
C ALA A 65 -13.13 16.10 -0.69
N ILE A 66 -11.92 16.65 -0.63
CA ILE A 66 -10.76 16.09 -1.32
C ILE A 66 -10.74 14.61 -0.91
N ILE A 67 -11.13 13.73 -1.82
CA ILE A 67 -10.80 12.32 -1.70
C ILE A 67 -9.28 12.31 -1.82
N LYS A 68 -8.56 12.46 -0.68
CA LYS A 68 -7.12 12.22 -0.64
C LYS A 68 -6.99 10.78 -1.13
N GLU A 69 -6.49 10.60 -2.36
CA GLU A 69 -6.08 9.29 -2.82
C GLU A 69 -5.22 8.69 -1.70
N LYS A 70 -5.61 7.49 -1.25
CA LYS A 70 -4.93 6.82 -0.15
C LYS A 70 -3.46 6.68 -0.55
N GLN A 71 -2.59 7.39 0.16
CA GLN A 71 -1.18 7.50 -0.16
C GLN A 71 -0.56 6.11 -0.14
N LEU A 72 0.36 5.82 -1.07
CA LEU A 72 0.96 4.49 -1.19
C LEU A 72 1.58 4.04 0.14
N ILE A 73 2.29 4.96 0.81
CA ILE A 73 3.02 4.69 2.05
C ILE A 73 2.09 4.43 3.25
N ASP A 74 0.86 4.98 3.23
CA ASP A 74 -0.10 4.78 4.32
C ASP A 74 -0.51 3.31 4.49
N LYS A 75 -0.41 2.51 3.43
CA LYS A 75 -0.67 1.06 3.48
C LYS A 75 0.38 0.31 4.29
N HIS A 76 1.57 0.88 4.43
CA HIS A 76 2.74 0.28 5.08
C HIS A 76 3.04 0.88 6.45
N ARG A 77 2.18 1.78 6.94
CA ARG A 77 2.36 2.49 8.20
C ARG A 77 2.33 1.51 9.37
N THR A 78 3.37 1.56 10.20
CA THR A 78 3.46 0.75 11.43
C THR A 78 3.30 1.57 12.70
N SER A 79 3.64 2.85 12.65
CA SER A 79 3.52 3.80 13.76
C SER A 79 3.42 5.24 13.21
N PRO A 80 3.13 6.26 14.03
CA PRO A 80 3.23 7.64 13.59
C PRO A 80 4.63 7.96 13.06
N GLY A 81 4.71 8.44 11.81
CA GLY A 81 5.97 8.79 11.16
C GLY A 81 6.81 7.60 10.68
N GLU A 82 6.37 6.34 10.86
CA GLU A 82 7.14 5.17 10.41
C GLU A 82 6.35 4.19 9.55
N ALA A 83 7.03 3.61 8.56
CA ALA A 83 6.51 2.55 7.69
C ALA A 83 7.52 1.41 7.51
N VAL A 84 7.00 0.21 7.21
CA VAL A 84 7.80 -0.97 6.85
C VAL A 84 7.30 -1.50 5.50
N VAL A 85 8.17 -1.53 4.50
CA VAL A 85 7.86 -1.93 3.13
C VAL A 85 8.63 -3.19 2.77
N ASP A 86 7.91 -4.27 2.48
CA ASP A 86 8.51 -5.51 1.99
C ASP A 86 8.68 -5.46 0.47
N LEU A 87 9.94 -5.53 0.01
CA LEU A 87 10.31 -5.47 -1.39
C LEU A 87 10.52 -6.86 -1.99
N HIS A 88 10.27 -7.96 -1.30
CA HIS A 88 10.29 -9.28 -1.96
C HIS A 88 9.29 -9.30 -3.11
N ILE A 89 9.72 -9.80 -4.28
CA ILE A 89 8.89 -9.78 -5.49
C ILE A 89 7.50 -10.41 -5.29
N ALA A 90 7.40 -11.45 -4.45
CA ALA A 90 6.14 -12.13 -4.12
C ALA A 90 5.13 -11.24 -3.35
N GLU A 91 5.59 -10.15 -2.73
CA GLU A 91 4.74 -9.15 -2.09
C GLU A 91 4.29 -8.07 -3.09
N LEU A 92 5.05 -7.86 -4.17
CA LEU A 92 4.80 -6.79 -5.14
C LEU A 92 3.97 -7.23 -6.35
N VAL A 93 4.02 -8.52 -6.71
CA VAL A 93 3.26 -9.07 -7.85
C VAL A 93 2.54 -10.36 -7.48
N ASP A 94 1.40 -10.60 -8.13
CA ASP A 94 0.63 -11.82 -7.92
C ASP A 94 1.22 -13.05 -8.61
N ASN A 95 1.88 -12.84 -9.74
CA ASN A 95 2.50 -13.90 -10.53
C ASN A 95 3.93 -13.51 -10.92
N ILE A 96 4.87 -14.41 -10.60
CA ILE A 96 6.30 -14.24 -10.88
C ILE A 96 6.70 -14.98 -12.17
N LEU A 97 5.87 -15.92 -12.65
CA LEU A 97 6.17 -16.72 -13.83
C LEU A 97 6.33 -15.83 -15.07
N GLY A 98 7.46 -15.99 -15.76
CA GLY A 98 7.81 -15.21 -16.94
C GLY A 98 8.56 -13.90 -16.65
N LEU A 99 8.76 -13.51 -15.38
CA LEU A 99 9.61 -12.38 -15.05
C LEU A 99 11.09 -12.76 -15.07
N SER A 100 11.88 -12.00 -15.81
CA SER A 100 13.34 -12.10 -15.73
C SER A 100 13.84 -11.53 -14.40
N SER A 101 15.06 -11.91 -13.99
CA SER A 101 15.69 -11.32 -12.80
C SER A 101 15.85 -9.79 -12.90
N GLN A 102 16.03 -9.28 -14.12
CA GLN A 102 16.11 -7.83 -14.38
C GLN A 102 14.74 -7.16 -14.19
N ASP A 103 13.66 -7.79 -14.65
CA ASP A 103 12.30 -7.28 -14.46
C ASP A 103 11.90 -7.27 -12.99
N MET A 104 12.21 -8.35 -12.26
CA MET A 104 11.96 -8.41 -10.82
C MET A 104 12.69 -7.28 -10.09
N LEU A 105 13.99 -7.10 -10.36
CA LEU A 105 14.77 -6.02 -9.75
C LEU A 105 14.22 -4.64 -10.08
N ARG A 106 13.80 -4.41 -11.33
CA ARG A 106 13.17 -3.16 -11.76
C ARG A 106 11.88 -2.89 -10.99
N ILE A 107 10.98 -3.87 -10.89
CA ILE A 107 9.72 -3.73 -10.15
C ILE A 107 9.99 -3.37 -8.67
N GLN A 108 10.96 -4.06 -8.06
CA GLN A 108 11.34 -3.81 -6.66
C GLN A 108 11.89 -2.40 -6.46
N LEU A 109 12.77 -1.93 -7.35
CA LEU A 109 13.33 -0.58 -7.29
C LEU A 109 12.31 0.51 -7.59
N ASP A 110 11.41 0.29 -8.54
CA ASP A 110 10.33 1.23 -8.85
C ASP A 110 9.39 1.36 -7.65
N TYR A 111 9.09 0.26 -6.97
CA TYR A 111 8.27 0.29 -5.76
C TYR A 111 8.97 0.98 -4.59
N PHE A 112 10.27 0.73 -4.41
CA PHE A 112 11.11 1.42 -3.44
C PHE A 112 11.05 2.94 -3.64
N LYS A 113 11.34 3.42 -4.85
CA LYS A 113 11.33 4.87 -5.19
C LYS A 113 9.97 5.49 -4.92
N LYS A 114 8.90 4.89 -5.47
CA LYS A 114 7.53 5.39 -5.26
C LYS A 114 7.15 5.46 -3.78
N SER A 115 7.55 4.46 -2.99
CA SER A 115 7.26 4.43 -1.55
C SER A 115 8.05 5.50 -0.80
N LEU A 116 9.32 5.69 -1.15
CA LEU A 116 10.17 6.71 -0.54
C LEU A 116 9.71 8.12 -0.89
N ASP A 117 9.43 8.41 -2.17
CA ASP A 117 8.90 9.70 -2.62
C ASP A 117 7.61 10.04 -1.86
N ASN A 118 6.73 9.05 -1.73
CA ASN A 118 5.47 9.23 -1.04
C ASN A 118 5.67 9.41 0.47
N ALA A 119 6.65 8.74 1.08
CA ALA A 119 7.02 8.94 2.48
C ALA A 119 7.56 10.36 2.74
N MET A 120 8.38 10.90 1.86
CA MET A 120 8.89 12.28 1.94
C MET A 120 7.77 13.30 1.88
N VAL A 121 6.86 13.15 0.91
CA VAL A 121 5.72 14.07 0.74
C VAL A 121 4.77 14.03 1.93
N ASN A 122 4.62 12.87 2.58
CA ASN A 122 3.73 12.68 3.72
C ASN A 122 4.45 12.80 5.08
N GLU A 123 5.65 13.39 5.10
CA GLU A 123 6.41 13.72 6.31
C GLU A 123 6.64 12.52 7.26
N TYR A 124 6.97 11.36 6.68
CA TYR A 124 7.46 10.23 7.47
C TYR A 124 8.87 10.52 7.98
N ASP A 125 9.17 10.08 9.20
CA ASP A 125 10.50 10.19 9.80
C ASP A 125 11.43 9.05 9.34
N LYS A 126 10.86 7.86 9.13
CA LYS A 126 11.61 6.64 8.81
C LYS A 126 10.81 5.66 7.96
N VAL A 127 11.46 5.04 6.99
CA VAL A 127 10.93 3.88 6.27
C VAL A 127 11.93 2.73 6.32
N THR A 128 11.48 1.58 6.81
CA THR A 128 12.28 0.35 6.79
C THR A 128 11.94 -0.46 5.55
N PHE A 129 12.91 -0.75 4.69
CA PHE A 129 12.74 -1.57 3.50
C PHE A 129 13.33 -2.96 3.70
N ILE A 130 12.51 -4.00 3.53
CA ILE A 130 12.93 -5.41 3.60
C ILE A 130 13.34 -5.83 2.18
N HIS A 131 14.63 -6.07 1.96
CA HIS A 131 15.20 -6.45 0.66
C HIS A 131 15.66 -7.91 0.61
N GLY A 132 15.64 -8.63 1.74
CA GLY A 132 16.06 -10.02 1.85
C GLY A 132 17.57 -10.22 1.98
N VAL A 133 18.00 -11.47 2.23
CA VAL A 133 19.40 -11.82 2.58
C VAL A 133 20.27 -12.24 1.39
N GLY A 134 19.77 -12.18 0.15
CA GLY A 134 20.46 -12.74 -1.04
C GLY A 134 21.82 -12.10 -1.35
N ASN A 135 22.27 -12.16 -2.61
CA ASN A 135 23.60 -11.68 -3.03
C ASN A 135 23.83 -10.15 -2.92
N GLY A 136 22.96 -9.42 -2.22
CA GLY A 136 23.06 -7.97 -2.02
C GLY A 136 22.69 -7.12 -3.24
N VAL A 137 22.21 -7.71 -4.35
CA VAL A 137 21.89 -6.97 -5.58
C VAL A 137 20.85 -5.88 -5.33
N LEU A 138 19.71 -6.21 -4.71
CA LEU A 138 18.66 -5.24 -4.39
C LEU A 138 19.13 -4.21 -3.36
N LYS A 139 19.84 -4.63 -2.31
CA LYS A 139 20.44 -3.73 -1.31
C LYS A 139 21.34 -2.69 -1.98
N ASN A 140 22.27 -3.13 -2.81
CA ASN A 140 23.22 -2.25 -3.48
C ASN A 140 22.51 -1.28 -4.43
N ALA A 141 21.46 -1.74 -5.10
CA ALA A 141 20.67 -0.88 -5.98
C ALA A 141 19.83 0.15 -5.20
N ILE A 142 19.30 -0.21 -4.03
CA ILE A 142 18.63 0.73 -3.10
C ILE A 142 19.61 1.80 -2.63
N VAL A 143 20.80 1.40 -2.15
CA VAL A 143 21.82 2.34 -1.67
C VAL A 143 22.23 3.31 -2.79
N LYS A 144 22.48 2.81 -4.00
CA LYS A 144 22.76 3.67 -5.16
C LYS A 144 21.60 4.59 -5.54
N ALA A 145 20.36 4.12 -5.37
CA ALA A 145 19.20 4.96 -5.67
C ALA A 145 19.09 6.13 -4.68
N LEU A 146 19.41 5.89 -3.39
CA LEU A 146 19.42 6.90 -2.33
C LEU A 146 20.40 8.04 -2.57
N ASP A 147 21.46 7.84 -3.35
CA ASP A 147 22.39 8.92 -3.72
C ASP A 147 21.71 10.08 -4.48
N ASN A 148 20.52 9.84 -5.05
CA ASN A 148 19.72 10.86 -5.74
C ASN A 148 18.72 11.59 -4.81
N TYR A 149 18.72 11.26 -3.51
CA TYR A 149 17.76 11.75 -2.54
C TYR A 149 18.47 12.59 -1.47
N GLU A 150 18.26 13.91 -1.54
CA GLU A 150 18.73 14.84 -0.51
C GLU A 150 17.95 14.66 0.81
N GLY A 151 18.59 14.96 1.94
CA GLY A 151 17.95 14.86 3.26
C GLY A 151 17.62 13.44 3.69
N THR A 152 18.25 12.43 3.07
CA THR A 152 18.13 11.03 3.49
C THR A 152 19.43 10.49 4.05
N SER A 153 19.31 9.67 5.07
CA SER A 153 20.41 8.83 5.54
C SER A 153 19.93 7.38 5.68
N ASN A 154 20.84 6.43 5.53
CA ASN A 154 20.51 5.01 5.64
C ASN A 154 21.38 4.30 6.67
N ARG A 155 20.80 3.29 7.32
CA ARG A 155 21.50 2.40 8.24
C ARG A 155 20.91 1.01 8.20
N MET A 156 21.62 0.03 8.71
CA MET A 156 21.05 -1.30 8.89
C MET A 156 19.87 -1.23 9.87
N ALA A 157 18.77 -1.90 9.52
CA ALA A 157 17.63 -2.03 10.40
C ALA A 157 17.96 -2.95 11.59
N SER A 158 17.07 -2.96 12.59
CA SER A 158 17.24 -3.79 13.79
C SER A 158 17.40 -5.28 13.44
N MET A 159 18.58 -5.84 13.74
CA MET A 159 18.87 -7.26 13.51
C MET A 159 17.91 -8.18 14.26
N SER A 160 17.49 -7.81 15.47
CA SER A 160 16.53 -8.60 16.26
C SER A 160 15.14 -8.67 15.61
N LYS A 161 14.74 -7.65 14.85
CA LYS A 161 13.43 -7.59 14.20
C LYS A 161 13.42 -8.13 12.77
N PHE A 162 14.46 -7.84 12.00
CA PHE A 162 14.48 -8.09 10.55
C PHE A 162 15.69 -8.91 10.07
N GLY A 163 16.56 -9.35 10.98
CA GLY A 163 17.84 -9.96 10.62
C GLY A 163 18.73 -9.00 9.83
N VAL A 164 19.48 -9.52 8.87
CA VAL A 164 20.39 -8.73 8.00
C VAL A 164 19.75 -8.25 6.69
N GLY A 165 18.46 -8.53 6.50
CA GLY A 165 17.75 -8.36 5.22
C GLY A 165 16.96 -7.06 5.08
N ALA A 166 17.23 -6.04 5.90
CA ALA A 166 16.49 -4.79 5.88
C ALA A 166 17.39 -3.57 6.13
N ILE A 167 16.96 -2.44 5.55
CA ILE A 167 17.62 -1.14 5.65
C ILE A 167 16.61 -0.10 6.15
N ASP A 168 17.00 0.68 7.13
CA ASP A 168 16.25 1.87 7.55
C ASP A 168 16.72 3.05 6.71
N VAL A 169 15.77 3.74 6.10
CA VAL A 169 15.95 5.06 5.48
C VAL A 169 15.32 6.08 6.41
N LEU A 170 16.13 7.03 6.86
CA LEU A 170 15.74 8.16 7.68
C LEU A 170 15.53 9.35 6.75
N LEU A 171 14.39 10.01 6.87
CA LEU A 171 13.99 11.12 5.98
C LEU A 171 14.14 12.48 6.66
N LYS A 172 14.72 12.50 7.87
CA LYS A 172 14.78 13.66 8.73
C LYS A 172 16.22 13.96 9.13
N ASP A 173 16.81 14.91 8.44
CA ASP A 173 17.78 15.85 9.00
C ASP A 173 17.24 17.25 8.71
N ARG A 174 16.34 17.74 9.57
CA ARG A 174 15.94 19.16 9.58
C ARG A 174 16.84 19.88 10.58
N GLU A 175 17.80 20.66 10.08
CA GLU A 175 18.43 21.75 10.83
C GLU A 175 17.44 22.90 11.08
#